data_AF-A0A151EKJ1-F1
#
_entry.id   AF-A0A151EKJ1-F1
#
_cell.length_a   1.000
_cell.length_b   1.000
_cell.length_c   1.000
_cell.angle_alpha   90.00
_cell.angle_beta   90.00
_cell.angle_gamma   90.00
#
_symmetry.space_group_name_H-M   'P 1'
#
loop_
_entity.id
_entity.type
_entity.pdbx_description
1 polymer ?
#
loop_
_entity_poly.entity_id
_entity_poly.type
_entity_poly.pdbx_seq_one_letter_code
_entity_poly.pdbx_strand_id
1 'polypeptide(L)'
;MVQKSQNIIYGVDINKKVTPVIVRDAIIQCFYEAHCNVLELAKDTFGKPSKKRFEDMKKTHVKELIYDIFIKIEGDYDKPTKDDLIKVVENLKKFASFYRKPEIINKHVSEIMQLINRIK
;
A
#
# COMPACT_ATOMS: atom_id res chain seq x y z
N MET A 1 -12.16 -12.95 -26.25
CA MET A 1 -11.65 -13.36 -24.92
C MET A 1 -10.53 -12.39 -24.54
N VAL A 2 -10.77 -11.49 -23.58
CA VAL A 2 -9.76 -10.50 -23.17
C VAL A 2 -8.71 -11.22 -22.33
N GLN A 3 -7.46 -11.27 -22.81
CA GLN A 3 -6.33 -11.80 -22.05
C GLN A 3 -6.24 -11.03 -20.73
N LYS A 4 -6.41 -11.73 -19.61
CA LYS A 4 -6.19 -11.18 -18.26
C LYS A 4 -4.76 -10.66 -18.22
N SER A 5 -4.61 -9.34 -18.10
CA SER A 5 -3.35 -8.62 -18.12
C SER A 5 -2.45 -9.05 -16.96
N GLN A 6 -1.51 -9.97 -17.21
CA GLN A 6 -0.44 -10.41 -16.28
C GLN A 6 0.53 -9.28 -15.88
N ASN A 7 0.28 -8.04 -16.30
CA ASN A 7 1.20 -6.91 -16.23
C ASN A 7 0.70 -5.77 -15.31
N ILE A 8 -0.39 -5.95 -14.57
CA ILE A 8 -0.91 -4.94 -13.64
C ILE A 8 -0.67 -5.39 -12.19
N ILE A 9 0.02 -4.55 -11.40
CA ILE A 9 0.23 -4.75 -9.97
C ILE A 9 -0.30 -3.53 -9.22
N TYR A 10 -1.34 -3.71 -8.39
CA TYR A 10 -2.00 -2.63 -7.63
C TYR A 10 -2.35 -1.39 -8.45
N GLY A 11 -2.86 -1.60 -9.67
CA GLY A 11 -3.21 -0.53 -10.61
C GLY A 11 -2.05 0.02 -11.45
N VAL A 12 -0.82 -0.48 -11.26
CA VAL A 12 0.37 -0.07 -12.03
C VAL A 12 0.62 -1.03 -13.18
N ASP A 13 0.66 -0.50 -14.40
CA ASP A 13 1.10 -1.22 -15.60
C ASP A 13 2.63 -1.29 -15.66
N ILE A 14 3.18 -2.49 -15.45
CA ILE A 14 4.62 -2.71 -15.37
C ILE A 14 5.34 -2.51 -16.71
N ASN A 15 4.62 -2.45 -17.84
CA ASN A 15 5.20 -2.18 -19.16
C ASN A 15 5.39 -0.68 -19.42
N LYS A 16 4.82 0.19 -18.59
CA LYS A 16 4.96 1.64 -18.67
C LYS A 16 6.10 2.12 -17.77
N LYS A 17 6.44 3.40 -17.90
CA LYS A 17 7.41 4.05 -17.01
C LYS A 17 6.87 4.00 -15.57
N VAL A 18 7.62 3.37 -14.69
CA VAL A 18 7.36 3.34 -13.25
C VAL A 18 8.18 4.45 -12.60
N THR A 19 7.54 5.29 -11.80
CA THR A 19 8.19 6.36 -11.04
C THR A 19 8.00 6.11 -9.54
N PRO A 20 8.83 6.71 -8.66
CA PRO A 20 8.67 6.51 -7.22
C PRO A 20 7.27 6.89 -6.70
N VAL A 21 6.69 7.99 -7.21
CA VAL A 21 5.33 8.43 -6.88
C VAL A 21 4.29 7.38 -7.25
N ILE A 22 4.41 6.77 -8.44
CA ILE A 22 3.52 5.68 -8.86
C ILE A 22 3.65 4.47 -7.92
N VAL A 23 4.86 4.13 -7.48
CA VAL A 23 5.08 3.02 -6.55
C VAL A 23 4.54 3.33 -5.15
N ARG A 24 4.68 4.57 -4.65
CA ARG A 24 4.03 5.01 -3.41
C ARG A 24 2.53 4.80 -3.47
N ASP A 25 1.89 5.20 -4.56
CA ASP A 25 0.44 5.05 -4.73
C ASP A 25 0.04 3.57 -4.81
N ALA A 26 0.87 2.73 -5.44
CA ALA A 26 0.70 1.28 -5.44
C ALA A 26 0.82 0.66 -4.04
N ILE A 27 1.75 1.15 -3.20
CA ILE A 27 1.88 0.73 -1.80
C ILE A 27 0.61 1.07 -1.02
N ILE A 28 0.06 2.28 -1.20
CA ILE A 28 -1.20 2.70 -0.58
C ILE A 28 -2.34 1.76 -0.99
N GLN A 29 -2.47 1.48 -2.29
CA GLN A 29 -3.50 0.59 -2.81
C GLN A 29 -3.33 -0.85 -2.31
N CYS A 30 -2.11 -1.39 -2.34
CA CYS A 30 -1.79 -2.71 -1.81
C CYS A 30 -2.19 -2.85 -0.35
N PHE A 31 -1.80 -1.88 0.47
CA PHE A 31 -2.09 -1.91 1.89
C PHE A 31 -3.58 -1.73 2.16
N TYR A 32 -4.26 -0.86 1.41
CA TYR A 32 -5.72 -0.71 1.49
C TYR A 32 -6.44 -2.01 1.20
N GLU A 33 -6.12 -2.70 0.10
CA GLU A 33 -6.76 -3.97 -0.27
C GLU A 33 -6.50 -5.05 0.78
N ALA A 34 -5.26 -5.16 1.27
CA ALA A 34 -4.91 -6.14 2.29
C ALA A 34 -5.53 -5.81 3.66
N HIS A 35 -5.72 -4.53 3.99
CA HIS A 35 -6.13 -4.04 5.30
C HIS A 35 -7.62 -3.72 5.43
N CYS A 36 -8.35 -3.65 4.32
CA CYS A 36 -9.77 -3.33 4.28
C CYS A 36 -10.60 -4.19 5.25
N ASN A 37 -10.41 -5.52 5.23
CA ASN A 37 -11.15 -6.44 6.08
C ASN A 37 -10.88 -6.23 7.58
N VAL A 38 -9.67 -5.81 7.95
CA VAL A 38 -9.34 -5.48 9.34
C VAL A 38 -10.07 -4.22 9.76
N LEU A 39 -10.13 -3.21 8.88
CA LEU A 39 -10.86 -1.97 9.14
C LEU A 39 -12.36 -2.20 9.25
N GLU A 40 -12.94 -3.10 8.43
CA GLU A 40 -14.35 -3.51 8.55
C GLU A 40 -14.69 -4.03 9.95
N LEU A 41 -13.83 -4.88 10.53
CA LEU A 41 -14.00 -5.37 11.90
C LEU A 41 -13.90 -4.25 12.94
N ALA A 42 -13.18 -3.18 12.62
CA ALA A 42 -13.03 -2.00 13.46
C ALA A 42 -14.07 -0.92 13.18
N LYS A 43 -15.10 -1.15 12.34
CA LYS A 43 -16.03 -0.09 11.90
C LYS A 43 -16.65 0.72 13.04
N ASP A 44 -16.94 0.10 14.17
CA ASP A 44 -17.53 0.79 15.32
C ASP A 44 -16.58 1.83 15.95
N THR A 45 -15.26 1.64 15.82
CA THR A 45 -14.26 2.63 16.27
C THR A 45 -14.26 3.90 15.42
N PHE A 46 -14.85 3.85 14.23
CA PHE A 46 -15.01 5.00 13.32
C PHE A 46 -16.30 5.79 13.57
N GLY A 47 -17.06 5.49 14.63
CA GLY A 47 -18.26 6.26 15.00
C GLY A 47 -19.49 5.96 14.12
N LYS A 48 -19.59 4.73 13.59
CA LYS A 48 -20.73 4.24 12.78
C LYS A 48 -21.07 5.12 11.56
N PRO A 49 -20.10 5.41 10.68
CA PRO A 49 -20.35 6.22 9.48
C PRO A 49 -21.24 5.48 8.47
N SER A 50 -21.85 6.25 7.55
CA SER A 50 -22.50 5.66 6.36
C SER A 50 -21.51 4.86 5.54
N LYS A 51 -21.99 3.91 4.72
CA LYS A 51 -21.10 3.04 3.92
C LYS A 51 -20.11 3.83 3.06
N LYS A 52 -20.60 4.85 2.33
CA LYS A 52 -19.74 5.69 1.48
C LYS A 52 -18.67 6.42 2.31
N ARG A 53 -19.08 7.07 3.40
CA ARG A 53 -18.16 7.78 4.30
C ARG A 53 -17.13 6.82 4.91
N PHE A 54 -17.53 5.59 5.22
CA PHE A 54 -16.63 4.59 5.77
C PHE A 54 -15.54 4.17 4.79
N GLU A 55 -15.88 3.94 3.52
CA GLU A 55 -14.89 3.65 2.47
C GLU A 55 -13.85 4.78 2.35
N ASP A 56 -14.30 6.03 2.38
CA ASP A 56 -13.42 7.20 2.31
C ASP A 56 -12.51 7.26 3.56
N MET A 57 -13.05 7.02 4.76
CA MET A 57 -12.28 6.98 6.00
C MET A 57 -11.21 5.87 5.99
N LYS A 58 -11.52 4.68 5.45
CA LYS A 58 -10.53 3.59 5.34
C LYS A 58 -9.35 4.00 4.46
N LYS A 59 -9.63 4.62 3.31
CA LYS A 59 -8.57 5.10 2.39
C LYS A 59 -7.72 6.18 3.05
N THR A 60 -8.35 7.15 3.70
CA THR A 60 -7.66 8.21 4.44
C THR A 60 -6.78 7.62 5.54
N HIS A 61 -7.31 6.71 6.34
CA HIS A 61 -6.55 6.06 7.42
C HIS A 61 -5.30 5.33 6.91
N VAL A 62 -5.41 4.58 5.80
CA VAL A 62 -4.25 3.91 5.19
C VAL A 62 -3.25 4.92 4.66
N LYS A 63 -3.72 6.01 4.04
CA LYS A 63 -2.85 7.07 3.53
C LYS A 63 -2.09 7.77 4.66
N GLU A 64 -2.78 8.09 5.76
CA GLU A 64 -2.20 8.69 6.97
C GLU A 64 -1.15 7.77 7.60
N LEU A 65 -1.46 6.48 7.77
CA LEU A 65 -0.48 5.51 8.28
C LEU A 65 0.80 5.48 7.44
N ILE A 66 0.67 5.49 6.12
CA ILE A 66 1.83 5.47 5.22
C ILE A 66 2.59 6.80 5.30
N TYR A 67 1.87 7.91 5.35
CA TYR A 67 2.46 9.25 5.52
C TYR A 67 3.26 9.35 6.83
N ASP A 68 2.72 8.86 7.95
CA ASP A 68 3.40 8.83 9.24
C ASP A 68 4.66 7.96 9.20
N ILE A 69 4.65 6.86 8.44
CA ILE A 69 5.84 6.04 8.23
C ILE A 69 6.90 6.84 7.46
N PHE A 70 6.53 7.60 6.43
CA PHE A 70 7.46 8.48 5.71
C PHE A 70 8.10 9.50 6.65
N ILE A 71 7.32 10.17 7.49
CA ILE A 71 7.84 11.10 8.51
C ILE A 71 8.82 10.38 9.44
N LYS A 72 8.46 9.21 9.94
CA LYS A 72 9.27 8.44 10.89
C LYS A 72 10.63 8.01 10.32
N ILE A 73 10.69 7.72 9.03
CA ILE A 73 11.95 7.33 8.36
C ILE A 73 12.71 8.53 7.80
N GLU A 74 12.24 9.75 8.07
CA GLU A 74 12.76 11.01 7.52
C GLU A 74 12.78 11.04 5.98
N GLY A 75 11.78 10.39 5.36
CA GLY A 75 11.64 10.30 3.90
C GLY A 75 10.66 11.34 3.33
N ASP A 76 10.73 11.55 2.01
CA ASP A 76 9.83 12.48 1.30
C ASP A 76 8.60 11.75 0.77
N TYR A 77 7.41 12.07 1.28
CA TYR A 77 6.17 11.48 0.80
C TYR A 77 5.79 11.94 -0.62
N ASP A 78 6.07 13.20 -0.97
CA ASP A 78 5.64 13.81 -2.22
C ASP A 78 6.60 13.49 -3.37
N LYS A 79 7.90 13.36 -3.06
CA LYS A 79 8.97 12.99 -3.99
C LYS A 79 9.82 11.85 -3.42
N PRO A 80 9.22 10.67 -3.20
CA PRO A 80 9.92 9.56 -2.56
C PRO A 80 11.11 9.10 -3.40
N THR A 81 12.18 8.70 -2.73
CA THR A 81 13.28 7.97 -3.34
C THR A 81 12.99 6.47 -3.35
N LYS A 82 13.80 5.70 -4.09
CA LYS A 82 13.74 4.23 -4.05
C LYS A 82 13.97 3.69 -2.63
N ASP A 83 14.91 4.30 -1.90
CA ASP A 83 15.27 3.90 -0.55
C ASP A 83 14.14 4.20 0.45
N ASP A 84 13.44 5.33 0.30
CA ASP A 84 12.27 5.64 1.13
C ASP A 84 11.19 4.57 0.97
N LEU A 85 10.92 4.17 -0.28
CA LEU A 85 9.91 3.15 -0.57
C LEU A 85 10.27 1.79 0.04
N ILE A 86 11.55 1.39 0.00
CA ILE A 86 12.02 0.14 0.62
C ILE A 86 11.80 0.19 2.14
N LYS A 87 12.23 1.27 2.80
CA LYS A 87 12.05 1.46 4.25
C LYS A 87 10.57 1.50 4.65
N VAL A 88 9.71 2.10 3.83
CA VAL A 88 8.25 2.09 4.04
C VAL A 88 7.71 0.67 3.99
N VAL A 89 8.09 -0.12 2.98
CA VAL A 89 7.67 -1.53 2.84
C VAL A 89 8.13 -2.36 4.03
N GLU A 90 9.33 -2.14 4.56
CA GLU A 90 9.82 -2.82 5.77
C GLU A 90 8.99 -2.48 7.01
N ASN A 91 8.65 -1.20 7.21
CA ASN A 91 7.78 -0.78 8.31
C ASN A 91 6.37 -1.38 8.17
N LEU A 92 5.79 -1.36 6.97
CA LEU A 92 4.49 -1.95 6.69
C LEU A 92 4.49 -3.47 6.86
N LYS A 93 5.58 -4.16 6.49
CA LYS A 93 5.77 -5.60 6.73
C LYS A 93 5.71 -5.92 8.22
N LYS A 94 6.44 -5.15 9.05
CA LYS A 94 6.43 -5.30 10.51
C LYS A 94 5.06 -5.00 11.11
N PHE A 95 4.36 -3.99 10.61
CA PHE A 95 3.00 -3.69 11.05
C PHE A 95 2.02 -4.81 10.64
N ALA A 96 2.12 -5.32 9.42
CA ALA A 96 1.24 -6.36 8.92
C ALA A 96 1.39 -7.70 9.66
N SER A 97 2.57 -8.00 10.22
CA SER A 97 2.81 -9.26 10.96
C SER A 97 2.00 -9.42 12.23
N PHE A 98 1.44 -8.34 12.78
CA PHE A 98 0.50 -8.44 13.91
C PHE A 98 -0.86 -9.02 13.51
N TYR A 99 -1.20 -9.01 12.21
CA TYR A 99 -2.55 -9.33 11.73
C TYR A 99 -2.60 -10.45 10.69
N ARG A 100 -1.46 -10.77 10.04
CA ARG A 100 -1.42 -11.67 8.88
C ARG A 100 -0.29 -12.68 8.99
N LYS A 101 -0.50 -13.83 8.34
CA LYS A 101 0.52 -14.87 8.21
C LYS A 101 1.68 -14.39 7.32
N PRO A 102 2.92 -14.85 7.58
CA PRO A 102 4.09 -14.48 6.80
C PRO A 102 3.95 -14.73 5.29
N GLU A 103 3.28 -15.82 4.86
CA GLU A 103 3.15 -16.11 3.42
C GLU A 103 2.39 -15.02 2.66
N ILE A 104 1.30 -14.51 3.26
CA ILE A 104 0.49 -13.44 2.68
C ILE A 104 1.33 -12.16 2.58
N ILE A 105 2.03 -11.82 3.67
CA ILE A 105 2.87 -10.61 3.71
C ILE A 105 3.99 -10.70 2.66
N ASN A 106 4.68 -11.83 2.57
CA ASN A 106 5.77 -12.04 1.62
C ASN A 106 5.30 -11.95 0.16
N LYS A 107 4.08 -12.39 -0.15
CA LYS A 107 3.48 -12.21 -1.48
C LYS A 107 3.37 -10.71 -1.83
N HIS A 108 2.72 -9.93 -0.97
CA HIS A 108 2.52 -8.49 -1.20
C HIS A 108 3.86 -7.74 -1.29
N VAL A 109 4.82 -8.07 -0.40
CA VAL A 109 6.17 -7.49 -0.43
C VAL A 109 6.88 -7.82 -1.74
N SER A 110 6.80 -9.06 -2.23
CA SER A 110 7.42 -9.45 -3.50
C SER A 110 6.86 -8.65 -4.68
N GLU A 111 5.54 -8.49 -4.75
CA GLU A 111 4.87 -7.72 -5.82
C GLU A 111 5.27 -6.24 -5.80
N ILE A 112 5.32 -5.60 -4.63
CA ILE A 112 5.78 -4.21 -4.51
C ILE A 112 7.28 -4.08 -4.83
N MET A 113 8.12 -5.03 -4.41
CA MET A 113 9.54 -5.00 -4.74
C MET A 113 9.79 -5.12 -6.25
N GLN A 114 8.92 -5.82 -6.99
CA GLN A 114 8.97 -5.82 -8.46
C GLN A 114 8.75 -4.42 -9.04
N LEU A 115 7.86 -3.61 -8.45
CA LEU A 115 7.64 -2.22 -8.87
C LEU A 115 8.82 -1.32 -8.50
N ILE A 116 9.32 -1.43 -7.27
CA ILE A 116 10.49 -0.67 -6.78
C ILE A 116 11.71 -0.92 -7.69
N ASN A 117 11.93 -2.16 -8.12
CA ASN A 117 13.05 -2.50 -8.99
C ASN A 117 12.92 -1.98 -10.43
N ARG A 118 11.73 -1.52 -10.84
CA ARG A 118 11.48 -0.92 -12.16
C ARG A 118 11.59 0.61 -12.18
N ILE A 119 11.79 1.24 -11.02
CA ILE A 119 12.06 2.68 -10.94
C ILE A 119 13.37 2.97 -11.71
N LYS A 120 13.29 3.87 -12.69
CA LYS A 120 14.44 4.39 -13.44
C LYS A 120 14.95 5.68 -12.83
#